data_AF-A0A646HIQ7-F1
#
_entry.id   AF-A0A646HIQ7-F1
#
_cell.length_a   1.000
_cell.length_b   1.000
_cell.length_c   1.000
_cell.angle_alpha   90.00
_cell.angle_beta   90.00
_cell.angle_gamma   90.00
#
_symmetry.space_group_name_H-M   'P 1'
#
loop_
_entity.id
_entity.type
_entity.pdbx_description
1 polymer ?
#
loop_
_entity_poly.entity_id
_entity_poly.type
_entity_poly.pdbx_seq_one_letter_code
_entity_poly.pdbx_strand_id
1 'polypeptide(L)'
;MGNILINKNYGNNFTVQAGATVVAGGPGAAMMREKMFASQEEEAGTQDLVTTDDGSTQGTDVDGSNHFGFEAWALKPTEERMKFSIETMKGEKCPLCKNNYFGYGQASQYAYVFQLLRNGDEDLPRFNKVKEFLDYLGYLGIEGLPTDETINSRLKLINGKFPSWKIFGAPENENVIANSVGKRFLSLYRKGQ
;
A
#
# COMPACT_ATOMS: atom_id res chain seq x y z
N MET A 1 53.60 -17.19 12.72
CA MET A 1 53.79 -15.84 13.30
C MET A 1 53.27 -14.86 12.24
N GLY A 2 52.04 -14.33 12.28
CA GLY A 2 51.28 -13.84 13.41
C GLY A 2 51.67 -12.39 13.66
N ASN A 3 51.03 -11.43 12.96
CA ASN A 3 50.45 -10.24 13.59
C ASN A 3 49.70 -9.34 12.61
N ILE A 4 48.39 -9.28 12.85
CA ILE A 4 47.46 -8.21 12.51
C ILE A 4 47.73 -7.08 13.51
N LEU A 5 47.82 -5.83 13.04
CA LEU A 5 47.52 -4.66 13.87
C LEU A 5 46.69 -3.66 13.06
N ILE A 6 45.39 -3.78 13.26
CA ILE A 6 44.38 -2.76 12.99
C ILE A 6 44.49 -1.74 14.12
N ASN A 7 44.76 -0.48 13.79
CA ASN A 7 44.44 0.63 14.68
C ASN A 7 44.03 1.85 13.87
N LYS A 8 42.71 2.02 13.68
CA LYS A 8 42.12 3.32 13.38
C LYS A 8 41.06 3.58 14.44
N ASN A 9 41.44 4.45 15.38
CA ASN A 9 40.62 5.08 16.39
C ASN A 9 39.25 5.51 15.84
N TYR A 10 38.17 4.94 16.39
CA TYR A 10 36.84 5.53 16.34
C TYR A 10 36.71 6.52 17.49
N GLY A 11 36.94 7.81 17.19
CA GLY A 11 36.60 8.91 18.09
C GLY A 11 35.25 9.51 17.71
N ASN A 12 34.15 8.89 18.14
CA ASN A 12 32.84 9.57 18.18
C ASN A 12 32.56 9.96 19.63
N ASN A 13 32.82 11.22 19.94
CA ASN A 13 32.35 11.88 21.16
C ASN A 13 30.82 12.02 21.07
N PHE A 14 30.08 11.17 21.77
CA PHE A 14 28.69 11.45 22.12
C PHE A 14 28.67 12.11 23.49
N THR A 15 28.48 13.42 23.51
CA THR A 15 28.11 14.15 24.72
C THR A 15 26.71 13.70 25.12
N VAL A 16 26.61 12.90 26.17
CA VAL A 16 25.34 12.49 26.77
C VAL A 16 24.81 13.69 27.56
N GLN A 17 23.85 14.41 27.00
CA GLN A 17 23.05 15.36 27.78
C GLN A 17 21.79 14.64 28.29
N ALA A 18 21.78 14.40 29.59
CA ALA A 18 20.67 13.86 30.35
C ALA A 18 19.44 14.78 30.24
N GLY A 19 18.29 14.19 29.90
CA GLY A 19 17.03 14.92 29.89
C GLY A 19 15.96 14.28 29.01
N ALA A 20 15.52 13.07 29.34
CA ALA A 20 14.24 12.56 28.84
C ALA A 20 13.58 11.72 29.93
N THR A 21 12.64 12.35 30.62
CA THR A 21 11.73 11.74 31.58
C THR A 21 11.00 10.57 30.95
N VAL A 22 11.11 9.39 31.56
CA VAL A 22 10.25 8.24 31.30
C VAL A 22 8.82 8.59 31.75
N VAL A 23 7.88 8.69 30.81
CA VAL A 23 6.44 8.67 31.13
C VAL A 23 5.93 7.27 30.85
N ALA A 24 5.69 6.54 31.94
CA ALA A 24 4.92 5.32 31.96
C ALA A 24 3.45 5.59 31.56
N GLY A 25 2.86 4.60 30.88
CA GLY A 25 1.45 4.36 30.56
C GLY A 25 0.41 5.47 30.80
N GLY A 26 -0.29 5.85 29.73
CA GLY A 26 -1.54 6.59 29.83
C GLY A 26 -2.55 6.24 28.71
N PRO A 27 -3.87 6.32 28.95
CA PRO A 27 -4.94 5.65 28.17
C PRO A 27 -5.18 6.16 26.74
N GLY A 28 -4.42 7.15 26.26
CA GLY A 28 -4.66 7.81 24.97
C GLY A 28 -4.40 6.93 23.74
N ALA A 29 -3.58 5.89 23.85
CA ALA A 29 -3.29 4.97 22.74
C ALA A 29 -4.41 3.94 22.49
N ALA A 30 -5.28 3.69 23.47
CA ALA A 30 -6.44 2.81 23.31
C ALA A 30 -7.59 3.51 22.57
N MET A 31 -7.76 4.82 22.75
CA MET A 31 -8.93 5.56 22.25
C MET A 31 -8.86 5.91 20.75
N MET A 32 -7.72 5.71 20.08
CA MET A 32 -7.63 5.80 18.61
C MET A 32 -8.02 4.49 17.91
N ARG A 33 -8.08 3.37 18.64
CA ARG A 33 -8.46 2.07 18.09
C ARG A 33 -9.98 1.88 18.03
N GLU A 34 -10.74 2.58 18.89
CA GLU A 34 -12.21 2.47 18.94
C GLU A 34 -12.92 3.40 17.94
N LYS A 35 -12.29 4.51 17.50
CA LYS A 35 -12.91 5.43 16.53
C LYS A 35 -12.92 4.96 15.08
N MET A 36 -12.25 3.85 14.75
CA MET A 36 -12.28 3.27 13.40
C MET A 36 -13.24 2.08 13.26
N PHE A 37 -13.78 1.54 14.36
CA PHE A 37 -14.75 0.44 14.34
C PHE A 37 -16.20 0.92 14.53
N ALA A 38 -16.43 2.09 15.15
CA ALA A 38 -17.78 2.62 15.38
C ALA A 38 -18.44 3.29 14.16
N SER A 39 -17.73 3.45 13.03
CA SER A 39 -18.31 4.00 11.79
C SER A 39 -18.76 2.91 10.81
N GLN A 40 -18.85 1.65 11.25
CA GLN A 40 -19.24 0.51 10.40
C GLN A 40 -20.48 -0.24 10.91
N GLU A 41 -21.13 0.22 11.99
CA GLU A 41 -22.30 -0.45 12.60
C GLU A 41 -23.57 0.43 12.71
N GLU A 42 -23.64 1.59 12.05
CA GLU A 42 -24.79 2.51 12.15
C GLU A 42 -25.71 2.57 10.92
N GLU A 43 -25.74 1.55 10.05
CA GLU A 43 -26.80 1.38 9.03
C GLU A 43 -27.37 -0.04 9.00
N ALA A 44 -27.58 -0.64 10.17
CA ALA A 44 -28.35 -1.87 10.31
C ALA A 44 -29.47 -1.69 11.34
N GLY A 45 -30.65 -1.28 10.87
CA GLY A 45 -31.90 -1.60 11.56
C GLY A 45 -32.87 -0.44 11.76
N THR A 46 -33.84 -0.32 10.85
CA THR A 46 -35.24 -0.12 11.27
C THR A 46 -36.17 -0.66 10.20
N GLN A 47 -36.59 -1.92 10.36
CA GLN A 47 -37.88 -2.37 9.85
C GLN A 47 -38.87 -2.13 10.98
N ASP A 48 -39.90 -1.32 10.75
CA ASP A 48 -41.19 -1.59 11.39
C ASP A 48 -42.36 -1.13 10.51
N LEU A 49 -43.42 -1.90 10.66
CA LEU A 49 -44.47 -2.20 9.72
C LEU A 49 -45.70 -1.30 9.95
N VAL A 50 -46.20 -0.59 8.93
CA VAL A 50 -47.61 -0.15 8.88
C VAL A 50 -48.15 -0.38 7.47
N THR A 51 -49.00 -1.40 7.36
CA THR A 51 -49.91 -1.64 6.24
C THR A 51 -51.05 -0.63 6.24
N THR A 52 -51.27 0.03 5.10
CA THR A 52 -52.62 0.34 4.61
C THR A 52 -52.61 0.39 3.08
N ASP A 53 -53.55 -0.34 2.51
CA ASP A 53 -53.86 -0.53 1.09
C ASP A 53 -54.56 0.71 0.51
N ASP A 54 -54.16 1.17 -0.69
CA ASP A 54 -55.05 1.38 -1.86
C ASP A 54 -54.31 2.04 -3.06
N GLY A 55 -54.49 1.46 -4.26
CA GLY A 55 -54.69 2.21 -5.52
C GLY A 55 -53.52 2.93 -6.25
N SER A 56 -53.11 2.32 -7.36
CA SER A 56 -52.86 2.94 -8.69
C SER A 56 -51.58 3.73 -9.04
N THR A 57 -50.83 3.14 -9.99
CA THR A 57 -50.09 3.73 -11.14
C THR A 57 -48.89 4.69 -10.97
N GLN A 58 -47.76 4.19 -11.49
CA GLN A 58 -46.79 4.84 -12.41
C GLN A 58 -45.76 5.84 -11.84
N GLY A 59 -44.47 5.55 -12.12
CA GLY A 59 -43.32 6.44 -11.92
C GLY A 59 -42.21 5.75 -11.12
N THR A 60 -41.26 5.10 -11.81
CA THR A 60 -39.83 5.51 -11.84
C THR A 60 -39.27 5.87 -10.46
N ASP A 61 -38.33 5.07 -9.94
CA ASP A 61 -36.98 5.56 -9.63
C ASP A 61 -36.03 4.47 -9.10
N VAL A 62 -34.98 4.26 -9.90
CA VAL A 62 -33.57 4.00 -9.55
C VAL A 62 -33.26 2.88 -8.53
N ASP A 63 -33.26 1.64 -9.03
CA ASP A 63 -32.59 0.51 -8.40
C ASP A 63 -31.10 0.43 -8.82
N GLY A 64 -30.19 0.46 -7.85
CA GLY A 64 -28.96 -0.34 -7.91
C GLY A 64 -27.73 0.15 -8.69
N SER A 65 -27.38 1.44 -8.70
CA SER A 65 -26.21 1.97 -9.43
C SER A 65 -24.80 1.68 -8.83
N ASN A 66 -24.63 0.70 -7.94
CA ASN A 66 -23.29 0.39 -7.37
C ASN A 66 -22.72 -0.98 -7.78
N HIS A 67 -23.44 -1.79 -8.56
CA HIS A 67 -22.91 -3.08 -9.05
C HIS A 67 -22.21 -2.96 -10.43
N PHE A 68 -22.54 -1.95 -11.23
CA PHE A 68 -22.10 -1.84 -12.63
C PHE A 68 -20.64 -1.37 -12.81
N GLY A 69 -20.02 -0.73 -11.81
CA GLY A 69 -18.67 -0.17 -11.93
C GLY A 69 -17.54 -1.18 -11.75
N PHE A 70 -17.69 -2.13 -10.81
CA PHE A 70 -16.64 -3.09 -10.47
C PHE A 70 -16.50 -4.20 -11.52
N GLU A 71 -17.62 -4.73 -12.03
CA GLU A 71 -17.60 -5.74 -13.09
C GLU A 71 -17.03 -5.18 -14.39
N ALA A 72 -17.38 -3.94 -14.75
CA ALA A 72 -16.79 -3.28 -15.91
C ALA A 72 -15.28 -3.05 -15.77
N TRP A 73 -14.79 -2.76 -14.55
CA TRP A 73 -13.37 -2.55 -14.29
C TRP A 73 -12.55 -3.84 -14.36
N ALA A 74 -13.04 -4.93 -13.76
CA ALA A 74 -12.34 -6.22 -13.79
C ALA A 74 -12.16 -6.77 -15.22
N LEU A 75 -13.05 -6.39 -16.14
CA LEU A 75 -13.00 -6.74 -17.57
C LEU A 75 -11.98 -5.91 -18.38
N LYS A 76 -11.41 -4.84 -17.80
CA LYS A 76 -10.40 -4.03 -18.48
C LYS A 76 -9.09 -4.80 -18.68
N PRO A 77 -8.36 -4.53 -19.78
CA PRO A 77 -7.05 -5.13 -20.02
C PRO A 77 -6.10 -4.92 -18.84
N THR A 78 -5.26 -5.91 -18.58
CA THR A 78 -4.23 -5.88 -17.54
C THR A 78 -3.33 -4.65 -17.67
N GLU A 79 -2.97 -4.27 -18.90
CA GLU A 79 -2.17 -3.10 -19.24
C GLU A 79 -2.84 -1.80 -18.79
N GLU A 80 -4.13 -1.66 -19.05
CA GLU A 80 -4.92 -0.47 -18.69
C GLU A 80 -5.04 -0.35 -17.17
N ARG A 81 -5.35 -1.46 -16.49
CA ARG A 81 -5.45 -1.51 -15.03
C ARG A 81 -4.10 -1.24 -14.36
N MET A 82 -3.01 -1.80 -14.89
CA MET A 82 -1.66 -1.54 -14.38
C MET A 82 -1.28 -0.06 -14.55
N LYS A 83 -1.42 0.47 -15.77
CA LYS A 83 -1.07 1.85 -16.07
C LYS A 83 -1.85 2.82 -15.20
N PHE A 84 -3.17 2.63 -15.09
CA PHE A 84 -4.03 3.43 -14.24
C PHE A 84 -3.57 3.40 -12.78
N SER A 85 -3.30 2.20 -12.24
CA SER A 85 -2.92 2.06 -10.83
C SER A 85 -1.62 2.80 -10.50
N ILE A 86 -0.59 2.65 -11.35
CA ILE A 86 0.70 3.29 -11.14
C ILE A 86 0.62 4.80 -11.34
N GLU A 87 -0.02 5.29 -12.41
CA GLU A 87 -0.13 6.73 -12.67
C GLU A 87 -0.98 7.45 -11.61
N THR A 88 -2.08 6.84 -11.15
CA THR A 88 -2.86 7.38 -10.04
C THR A 88 -2.01 7.51 -8.78
N MET A 89 -1.23 6.47 -8.45
CA MET A 89 -0.33 6.50 -7.30
C MET A 89 0.89 7.43 -7.49
N LYS A 90 1.29 7.75 -8.73
CA LYS A 90 2.29 8.82 -9.01
C LYS A 90 1.74 10.20 -8.67
N GLY A 91 0.45 10.45 -8.90
CA GLY A 91 -0.23 11.70 -8.54
C GLY A 91 -0.63 11.82 -7.07
N GLU A 92 -0.74 10.69 -6.36
CA GLU A 92 -1.27 10.63 -5.00
C GLU A 92 -0.18 10.79 -3.92
N LYS A 93 -0.42 11.69 -2.95
CA LYS A 93 0.44 11.86 -1.78
C LYS A 93 0.32 10.64 -0.87
N CYS A 94 1.43 9.95 -0.64
CA CYS A 94 1.46 8.86 0.34
C CYS A 94 1.48 9.45 1.77
N PRO A 95 0.50 9.13 2.63
CA PRO A 95 0.40 9.72 3.98
C PRO A 95 1.62 9.46 4.86
N LEU A 96 2.31 8.35 4.62
CA LEU A 96 3.43 7.86 5.43
C LEU A 96 4.78 8.01 4.74
N CYS A 97 4.81 8.47 3.49
CA CYS A 97 6.03 8.63 2.71
C CYS A 97 6.42 10.11 2.64
N LYS A 98 7.70 10.39 2.36
CA LYS A 98 8.18 11.77 2.16
C LYS A 98 7.57 12.43 0.91
N ASN A 99 7.33 11.66 -0.15
CA ASN A 99 6.72 12.13 -1.40
C ASN A 99 5.49 11.30 -1.76
N ASN A 100 5.01 11.40 -3.00
CA ASN A 100 3.95 10.56 -3.56
C ASN A 100 4.31 9.06 -3.52
N TYR A 101 3.32 8.18 -3.69
CA TYR A 101 3.55 6.74 -3.64
C TYR A 101 4.58 6.28 -4.67
N PHE A 102 4.56 6.85 -5.88
CA PHE A 102 5.56 6.61 -6.91
C PHE A 102 6.19 7.91 -7.41
N GLY A 103 7.31 7.75 -8.12
CA GLY A 103 8.07 8.84 -8.72
C GLY A 103 9.57 8.64 -8.53
N TYR A 104 10.33 9.68 -8.85
CA TYR A 104 11.78 9.66 -8.74
C TYR A 104 12.22 9.38 -7.29
N GLY A 105 13.12 8.41 -7.12
CA GLY A 105 13.64 8.01 -5.80
C GLY A 105 12.76 7.06 -4.99
N GLN A 106 11.58 6.66 -5.49
CA GLN A 106 10.64 5.75 -4.79
C GLN A 106 10.88 4.26 -5.13
N ALA A 107 12.14 3.85 -5.18
CA ALA A 107 12.50 2.49 -5.59
C ALA A 107 11.94 1.39 -4.65
N SER A 108 11.78 1.70 -3.36
CA SER A 108 11.20 0.76 -2.39
C SER A 108 9.74 0.44 -2.74
N GLN A 109 8.95 1.42 -3.15
CA GLN A 109 7.55 1.26 -3.50
C GLN A 109 7.39 0.41 -4.77
N TYR A 110 8.24 0.61 -5.77
CA TYR A 110 8.31 -0.28 -6.94
C TYR A 110 8.69 -1.71 -6.55
N ALA A 111 9.61 -1.88 -5.60
CA ALA A 111 9.98 -3.21 -5.09
C ALA A 111 8.81 -3.89 -4.36
N TYR A 112 8.02 -3.15 -3.58
CA TYR A 112 6.83 -3.69 -2.90
C TYR A 112 5.79 -4.19 -3.91
N VAL A 113 5.48 -3.40 -4.94
CA VAL A 113 4.57 -3.84 -6.01
C VAL A 113 5.13 -5.01 -6.79
N PHE A 114 6.41 -4.99 -7.17
CA PHE A 114 7.03 -6.14 -7.82
C PHE A 114 6.91 -7.41 -6.98
N GLN A 115 7.17 -7.33 -5.67
CA GLN A 115 7.07 -8.48 -4.77
C GLN A 115 5.63 -9.02 -4.68
N LEU A 116 4.63 -8.14 -4.77
CA LEU A 116 3.22 -8.51 -4.84
C LEU A 116 2.92 -9.30 -6.12
N LEU A 117 3.32 -8.76 -7.27
CA LEU A 117 3.08 -9.34 -8.60
C LEU A 117 3.88 -10.64 -8.83
N ARG A 118 5.08 -10.74 -8.26
CA ARG A 118 5.92 -11.94 -8.34
C ARG A 118 5.26 -13.14 -7.66
N ASN A 119 4.60 -12.92 -6.53
CA ASN A 119 3.88 -13.99 -5.84
C ASN A 119 2.64 -14.43 -6.65
N GLY A 120 2.01 -13.53 -7.40
CA GLY A 120 0.99 -13.80 -8.41
C GLY A 120 -0.18 -14.64 -7.90
N ASP A 121 -1.13 -13.98 -7.23
CA ASP A 121 -2.50 -14.52 -7.09
C ASP A 121 -3.17 -14.59 -8.47
N GLU A 122 -4.20 -15.43 -8.64
CA GLU A 122 -4.83 -15.74 -9.94
C GLU A 122 -5.27 -14.51 -10.76
N ASP A 123 -5.56 -13.38 -10.10
CA ASP A 123 -6.03 -12.15 -10.74
C ASP A 123 -4.93 -11.12 -11.07
N LEU A 124 -3.66 -11.41 -10.77
CA LEU A 124 -2.55 -10.47 -10.92
C LEU A 124 -1.55 -10.92 -12.01
N PRO A 125 -1.00 -9.99 -12.80
CA PRO A 125 0.07 -10.33 -13.72
C PRO A 125 1.31 -10.76 -12.94
N ARG A 126 1.97 -11.81 -13.43
CA ARG A 126 3.15 -12.36 -12.78
C ARG A 126 4.42 -11.95 -13.51
N PHE A 127 5.37 -11.41 -12.74
CA PHE A 127 6.71 -11.09 -13.21
C PHE A 127 7.74 -11.86 -12.38
N ASN A 128 8.63 -12.59 -13.05
CA ASN A 128 9.66 -13.37 -12.36
C ASN A 128 10.96 -12.58 -12.18
N LYS A 129 11.25 -11.67 -13.11
CA LYS A 129 12.45 -10.83 -13.08
C LYS A 129 12.09 -9.36 -12.99
N VAL A 130 12.89 -8.61 -12.23
CA VAL A 130 12.75 -7.16 -12.08
C VAL A 130 12.87 -6.46 -13.43
N LYS A 131 13.79 -6.90 -14.29
CA LYS A 131 13.97 -6.30 -15.61
C LYS A 131 12.72 -6.44 -16.48
N GLU A 132 12.07 -7.61 -16.48
CA GLU A 132 10.83 -7.85 -17.23
C GLU A 132 9.70 -6.93 -16.75
N PHE A 133 9.59 -6.73 -15.42
CA PHE A 133 8.65 -5.79 -14.83
C PHE A 133 8.92 -4.34 -15.23
N LEU A 134 10.18 -3.90 -15.18
CA LEU A 134 10.56 -2.53 -15.56
C LEU A 134 10.38 -2.27 -17.06
N ASP A 135 10.78 -3.23 -17.92
CA ASP A 135 10.57 -3.15 -19.36
C ASP A 135 9.06 -3.05 -19.68
N TYR A 136 8.22 -3.80 -18.95
CA TYR A 136 6.76 -3.72 -19.08
C TYR A 136 6.21 -2.35 -18.67
N LEU A 137 6.63 -1.80 -17.53
CA LEU A 137 6.23 -0.45 -17.13
C LEU A 137 6.68 0.61 -18.14
N GLY A 138 7.89 0.46 -18.70
CA GLY A 138 8.40 1.32 -19.77
C GLY A 138 7.55 1.25 -21.03
N TYR A 139 7.13 0.04 -21.44
CA TYR A 139 6.21 -0.17 -22.56
C TYR A 139 4.85 0.53 -22.34
N LEU A 140 4.35 0.57 -21.10
CA LEU A 140 3.11 1.30 -20.76
C LEU A 140 3.26 2.83 -20.78
N GLY A 141 4.48 3.33 -20.93
CA GLY A 141 4.81 4.76 -20.89
C GLY A 141 4.98 5.32 -19.48
N ILE A 142 5.26 4.48 -18.48
CA ILE A 142 5.54 4.95 -17.13
C ILE A 142 6.96 5.51 -17.08
N GLU A 143 7.07 6.82 -16.87
CA GLU A 143 8.35 7.50 -16.72
C GLU A 143 8.86 7.55 -15.28
N GLY A 144 10.16 7.80 -15.11
CA GLY A 144 10.80 7.96 -13.80
C GLY A 144 11.04 6.65 -13.05
N LEU A 145 11.23 5.56 -13.80
CA LEU A 145 11.47 4.23 -13.24
C LEU A 145 12.85 4.13 -12.58
N PRO A 146 12.96 3.40 -11.44
CA PRO A 146 14.24 3.08 -10.83
C PRO A 146 15.00 2.03 -11.65
N THR A 147 16.29 1.85 -11.36
CA THR A 147 17.09 0.76 -11.96
C THR A 147 16.73 -0.59 -11.36
N ASP A 148 16.96 -1.64 -12.13
CA ASP A 148 16.77 -3.03 -11.71
C ASP A 148 17.66 -3.38 -10.51
N GLU A 149 18.90 -2.92 -10.49
CA GLU A 149 19.83 -3.06 -9.36
C GLU A 149 19.25 -2.46 -8.07
N THR A 150 18.65 -1.27 -8.15
CA THR A 150 18.07 -0.59 -7.00
C THR A 150 16.87 -1.37 -6.46
N ILE A 151 15.98 -1.84 -7.33
CA ILE A 151 14.85 -2.69 -6.91
C ILE A 151 15.36 -3.99 -6.28
N ASN A 152 16.29 -4.70 -6.92
CA ASN A 152 16.83 -5.95 -6.40
C ASN A 152 17.47 -5.79 -5.02
N SER A 153 18.14 -4.66 -4.76
CA SER A 153 18.67 -4.31 -3.44
C SER A 153 17.55 -4.20 -2.39
N ARG A 154 16.45 -3.52 -2.72
CA ARG A 154 15.29 -3.36 -1.82
C ARG A 154 14.53 -4.66 -1.56
N LEU A 155 14.39 -5.52 -2.57
CA LEU A 155 13.70 -6.81 -2.42
C LEU A 155 14.32 -7.71 -1.36
N LYS A 156 15.66 -7.67 -1.20
CA LYS A 156 16.39 -8.45 -0.18
C LYS A 156 15.99 -8.08 1.26
N LEU A 157 15.38 -6.92 1.44
CA LEU A 157 14.96 -6.43 2.76
C LEU A 157 13.53 -6.89 3.10
N ILE A 158 12.73 -7.32 2.12
CA ILE A 158 11.33 -7.70 2.34
C ILE A 158 11.26 -9.14 2.84
N ASN A 159 10.65 -9.34 4.00
CA ASN A 159 10.40 -10.64 4.60
C ASN A 159 8.91 -10.90 4.82
N GLY A 160 8.54 -12.18 4.82
CA GLY A 160 7.17 -12.64 5.06
C GLY A 160 6.29 -12.55 3.82
N LYS A 161 4.97 -12.61 4.05
CA LYS A 161 3.94 -12.52 2.99
C LYS A 161 3.09 -11.28 3.19
N PHE A 162 2.65 -10.69 2.09
CA PHE A 162 1.64 -9.63 2.11
C PHE A 162 0.32 -10.18 2.68
N PRO A 163 -0.44 -9.43 3.51
CA PRO A 163 -0.26 -8.04 3.94
C PRO A 163 0.47 -7.88 5.29
N SER A 164 1.41 -8.78 5.60
CA SER A 164 2.19 -8.77 6.83
C SER A 164 3.70 -8.71 6.56
N TRP A 165 4.11 -7.96 5.53
CA TRP A 165 5.52 -7.78 5.24
C TRP A 165 6.26 -7.11 6.37
N LYS A 166 7.51 -7.54 6.58
CA LYS A 166 8.48 -6.92 7.47
C LYS A 166 9.71 -6.50 6.67
N ILE A 167 10.17 -5.28 6.86
CA ILE A 167 11.36 -4.73 6.23
C ILE A 167 12.53 -4.91 7.19
N PHE A 168 13.50 -5.72 6.79
CA PHE A 168 14.67 -6.03 7.61
C PHE A 168 15.59 -4.82 7.76
N GLY A 169 16.06 -4.58 8.98
CA GLY A 169 16.98 -3.46 9.27
C GLY A 169 16.33 -2.08 9.16
N ALA A 170 15.00 -2.00 9.15
CA ALA A 170 14.25 -0.76 9.02
C ALA A 170 13.33 -0.52 10.23
N PRO A 171 13.00 0.74 10.54
CA PRO A 171 12.04 1.08 11.58
C PRO A 171 10.63 0.57 11.25
N GLU A 172 9.78 0.40 12.28
CA GLU A 172 8.46 -0.22 12.13
C GLU A 172 7.52 0.51 11.17
N ASN A 173 7.68 1.82 11.03
CA ASN A 173 6.94 2.63 10.06
C ASN A 173 7.16 2.17 8.62
N GLU A 174 8.34 1.65 8.26
CA GLU A 174 8.60 1.11 6.91
C GLU A 174 7.76 -0.13 6.63
N ASN A 175 7.47 -0.95 7.65
CA ASN A 175 6.54 -2.07 7.51
C ASN A 175 5.13 -1.56 7.18
N VAL A 176 4.69 -0.50 7.87
CA VAL A 176 3.38 0.11 7.64
C VAL A 176 3.32 0.70 6.23
N ILE A 177 4.37 1.40 5.78
CA ILE A 177 4.47 1.95 4.42
C ILE A 177 4.38 0.83 3.38
N ALA A 178 5.17 -0.24 3.52
CA ALA A 178 5.20 -1.33 2.55
C ALA A 178 3.83 -2.00 2.36
N ASN A 179 3.14 -2.27 3.48
CA ASN A 179 1.81 -2.87 3.43
C ASN A 179 0.74 -1.86 2.95
N SER A 180 0.90 -0.57 3.25
CA SER A 180 0.02 0.48 2.71
C SER A 180 0.13 0.60 1.19
N VAL A 181 1.35 0.61 0.65
CA VAL A 181 1.62 0.63 -0.80
C VAL A 181 0.96 -0.57 -1.48
N GLY A 182 1.16 -1.78 -0.95
CA GLY A 182 0.56 -2.99 -1.53
C GLY A 182 -0.98 -2.97 -1.48
N LYS A 183 -1.58 -2.52 -0.37
CA LYS A 183 -3.04 -2.37 -0.25
C LYS A 183 -3.58 -1.35 -1.24
N ARG A 184 -2.93 -0.19 -1.37
CA ARG A 184 -3.36 0.87 -2.27
C ARG A 184 -3.29 0.42 -3.73
N PHE A 185 -2.19 -0.21 -4.12
CA PHE A 185 -2.03 -0.79 -5.44
C PHE A 185 -3.13 -1.82 -5.75
N LEU A 186 -3.40 -2.75 -4.83
CA LEU A 186 -4.46 -3.75 -5.02
C LEU A 186 -5.86 -3.14 -5.13
N SER A 187 -6.16 -2.09 -4.36
CA SER A 187 -7.44 -1.38 -4.45
C SER A 187 -7.64 -0.81 -5.85
N LEU A 188 -6.66 -0.06 -6.35
CA LEU A 188 -6.72 0.53 -7.68
C LEU A 188 -6.73 -0.53 -8.79
N TYR A 189 -5.88 -1.54 -8.67
CA TYR A 189 -5.77 -2.57 -9.70
C TYR A 189 -7.06 -3.41 -9.81
N ARG A 190 -7.65 -3.80 -8.68
CA ARG A 190 -8.84 -4.66 -8.66
C ARG A 190 -10.15 -3.88 -8.78
N LYS A 191 -10.24 -2.67 -8.25
CA LYS A 191 -11.50 -1.90 -8.14
C LYS A 191 -11.52 -0.60 -8.95
N GLY A 192 -10.36 -0.12 -9.40
CA GLY A 192 -10.23 1.19 -10.06
C GLY A 192 -10.38 2.37 -9.10
N GLN A 193 -10.36 2.12 -7.78
CA GLN A 193 -10.67 3.11 -6.73
C GLN A 193 -9.73 2.98 -5.52
#